data_AF-A0A3C1FN58-F1
#
_entry.id   AF-A0A3C1FN58-F1
#
_cell.length_a   1.000
_cell.length_b   1.000
_cell.length_c   1.000
_cell.angle_alpha   90.00
_cell.angle_beta   90.00
_cell.angle_gamma   90.00
#
_symmetry.space_group_name_H-M   'P 1'
#
loop_
_entity.id
_entity.type
_entity.pdbx_description
1 polymer ?
#
loop_
_entity_poly.entity_id
_entity_poly.type
_entity_poly.pdbx_seq_one_letter_code
_entity_poly.pdbx_strand_id
1 'polypeptide(L)'
;TLIEAAPHLAAYLPIDISEEFLHSVARDLRKRYPALEIAPVVADFTRPLSLPAPFHTMPKAAFFPGSTIGNFLPAEAMVLLRQVRDWQTVEHFIIGIDLVKDTETLIAAYDDAQGITAAFNRNILRRINRELAADFDLSGFDHEARWNSAQSRIEMHLVSQRDQTVTIAGDQYAFQAGESIHTENSHKYTEKGFTSLAAQAGWEVTDFITDPHDFFAVAILTPAD
;
A
#
# COMPACT_ATOMS: atom_id res chain seq x y z
N THR A 1 13.57 -16.35 -6.47
CA THR A 1 13.01 -15.24 -5.67
C THR A 1 13.87 -14.00 -5.88
N LEU A 2 13.43 -12.79 -5.49
CA LEU A 2 14.28 -11.59 -5.58
C LEU A 2 15.62 -11.77 -4.84
N ILE A 3 15.58 -12.39 -3.66
CA ILE A 3 16.78 -12.70 -2.86
C ILE A 3 17.74 -13.64 -3.62
N GLU A 4 17.21 -14.69 -4.27
CA GLU A 4 18.02 -15.62 -5.07
C GLU A 4 18.64 -14.94 -6.31
N ALA A 5 17.99 -13.93 -6.88
CA ALA A 5 18.51 -13.14 -7.99
C ALA A 5 19.58 -12.13 -7.58
N ALA A 6 19.74 -11.87 -6.27
CA ALA A 6 20.69 -10.90 -5.71
C ALA A 6 21.62 -11.56 -4.67
N PRO A 7 22.48 -12.53 -5.08
CA PRO A 7 23.32 -13.29 -4.16
C PRO A 7 24.40 -12.47 -3.44
N HIS A 8 24.60 -11.22 -3.86
CA HIS A 8 25.56 -10.28 -3.28
C HIS A 8 24.98 -9.45 -2.12
N LEU A 9 23.69 -9.60 -1.80
CA LEU A 9 23.08 -8.91 -0.66
C LEU A 9 23.73 -9.37 0.65
N ALA A 10 24.23 -8.40 1.42
CA ALA A 10 24.75 -8.65 2.76
C ALA A 10 23.63 -8.79 3.80
N ALA A 11 22.54 -8.04 3.64
CA ALA A 11 21.39 -8.04 4.55
C ALA A 11 20.06 -7.84 3.82
N TYR A 12 18.98 -8.34 4.41
CA TYR A 12 17.59 -8.09 4.04
C TYR A 12 16.80 -7.63 5.26
N LEU A 13 16.23 -6.44 5.17
CA LEU A 13 15.47 -5.78 6.23
C LEU A 13 13.98 -5.72 5.84
N PRO A 14 13.17 -6.75 6.12
CA PRO A 14 11.74 -6.65 5.91
C PRO A 14 11.12 -5.70 6.94
N ILE A 15 10.22 -4.83 6.48
CA ILE A 15 9.58 -3.79 7.30
C ILE A 15 8.07 -3.98 7.24
N ASP A 16 7.42 -4.13 8.39
CA ASP A 16 5.96 -4.31 8.49
C ASP A 16 5.47 -3.87 9.87
N ILE A 17 4.22 -3.43 9.96
CA ILE A 17 3.57 -3.08 11.25
C ILE A 17 3.12 -4.32 12.03
N SER A 18 2.94 -5.46 11.34
CA SER A 18 2.51 -6.73 11.92
C SER A 18 3.68 -7.50 12.52
N GLU A 19 3.99 -7.24 13.80
CA GLU A 19 5.13 -7.82 14.51
C GLU A 19 5.18 -9.36 14.46
N GLU A 20 4.08 -10.03 14.82
CA GLU A 20 4.02 -11.49 14.88
C GLU A 20 4.27 -12.13 13.50
N PHE A 21 3.61 -11.58 12.47
CA PHE A 21 3.75 -12.03 11.09
C PHE A 21 5.19 -11.80 10.60
N LEU A 22 5.72 -10.60 10.81
CA LEU A 22 7.07 -10.23 10.38
C LEU A 22 8.14 -11.12 11.01
N HIS A 23 8.03 -11.39 12.32
CA HIS A 23 8.96 -12.30 13.00
C HIS A 23 8.83 -13.74 12.51
N SER A 24 7.63 -14.19 12.14
CA SER A 24 7.46 -15.51 11.53
C SER A 24 8.14 -15.61 10.17
N VAL A 25 7.88 -14.64 9.29
CA VAL A 25 8.52 -14.55 7.97
C VAL A 25 10.04 -14.50 8.11
N ALA A 26 10.57 -13.68 9.02
CA ALA A 26 12.00 -13.58 9.26
C ALA A 26 12.63 -14.89 9.73
N ARG A 27 11.96 -15.67 10.59
CA ARG A 27 12.45 -17.00 11.02
C ARG A 27 12.58 -17.95 9.83
N ASP A 28 11.60 -17.97 8.94
CA ASP A 28 11.61 -18.87 7.78
C ASP A 28 12.64 -18.43 6.73
N LEU A 29 12.81 -17.12 6.53
CA LEU A 29 13.86 -16.59 5.67
C LEU A 29 15.27 -16.93 6.18
N ARG A 30 15.52 -16.84 7.48
CA ARG A 30 16.84 -17.23 8.07
C ARG A 30 17.17 -18.70 7.84
N LYS A 31 16.17 -19.59 7.88
CA LYS A 31 16.37 -21.01 7.56
C LYS A 31 16.69 -21.22 6.08
N ARG A 32 16.02 -20.47 5.20
CA ARG A 32 16.18 -20.58 3.75
C ARG A 32 17.48 -19.95 3.23
N TYR A 33 17.93 -18.86 3.86
CA TYR A 33 19.10 -18.09 3.44
C TYR A 33 20.07 -17.89 4.63
N PRO A 34 20.78 -18.95 5.07
CA PRO A 34 21.59 -18.91 6.29
C PRO A 34 22.79 -17.97 6.22
N ALA A 35 23.25 -17.61 5.02
CA ALA A 35 24.36 -16.67 4.80
C ALA A 35 23.91 -15.19 4.71
N LEU A 36 22.61 -14.92 4.64
CA LEU A 36 22.05 -13.58 4.51
C LEU A 36 21.60 -13.07 5.88
N GLU A 37 22.04 -11.88 6.26
CA GLU A 37 21.54 -11.26 7.49
C GLU A 37 20.08 -10.84 7.33
N ILE A 38 19.17 -11.47 8.07
CA ILE A 38 17.75 -11.09 8.09
C ILE A 38 17.45 -10.27 9.34
N ALA A 39 17.19 -8.98 9.17
CA ALA A 39 16.98 -8.01 10.23
C ALA A 39 15.59 -7.35 10.13
N PRO A 40 14.52 -7.96 10.68
CA PRO A 40 13.18 -7.42 10.60
C PRO A 40 13.05 -6.10 11.37
N VAL A 41 12.31 -5.15 10.80
CA VAL A 41 12.02 -3.84 11.41
C VAL A 41 10.51 -3.71 11.58
N VAL A 42 10.03 -3.80 12.82
CA VAL A 42 8.61 -3.59 13.13
C VAL A 42 8.34 -2.09 13.12
N ALA A 43 7.62 -1.60 12.12
CA ALA A 43 7.33 -0.19 12.00
C ALA A 43 6.11 0.11 11.14
N ASP A 44 5.44 1.21 11.48
CA ASP A 44 4.51 1.89 10.59
C ASP A 44 5.34 2.76 9.63
N PHE A 45 5.52 2.28 8.39
CA PHE A 45 6.32 2.98 7.37
C PHE A 45 5.71 4.31 6.92
N THR A 46 4.47 4.63 7.31
CA THR A 46 3.84 5.94 7.08
C THR A 46 4.33 7.02 8.05
N ARG A 47 5.05 6.61 9.10
CA ARG A 47 5.67 7.47 10.10
C ARG A 47 7.18 7.50 9.93
N PRO A 48 7.86 8.54 10.48
CA PRO A 48 9.32 8.62 10.50
C PRO A 48 9.97 7.30 10.90
N LEU A 49 10.67 6.70 9.94
CA LEU A 49 11.29 5.38 10.06
C LEU A 49 12.81 5.50 9.96
N SER A 50 13.50 5.14 11.03
CA SER A 50 14.95 4.99 11.05
C SER A 50 15.32 3.51 11.00
N LEU A 51 16.26 3.17 10.12
CA LEU A 51 16.80 1.81 10.06
C LEU A 51 17.68 1.52 11.29
N PRO A 52 17.94 0.25 11.65
CA PRO A 52 18.87 -0.07 12.74
C PRO A 52 20.29 0.43 12.45
N ALA A 53 20.99 0.88 13.50
CA ALA A 53 22.31 1.52 13.39
C ALA A 53 23.36 0.75 12.56
N PRO A 54 23.47 -0.59 12.62
CA PRO A 54 24.43 -1.33 11.80
C PRO A 54 24.28 -1.10 10.29
N PHE A 55 23.08 -0.72 9.83
CA PHE A 55 22.76 -0.57 8.42
C PHE A 55 22.79 0.88 7.93
N HIS A 56 23.04 1.87 8.81
CA HIS A 56 23.03 3.29 8.44
C HIS A 56 24.03 3.61 7.31
N THR A 57 25.23 3.07 7.40
CA THR A 57 26.33 3.38 6.46
C THR A 57 26.47 2.35 5.32
N MET A 58 25.62 1.33 5.27
CA MET A 58 25.66 0.32 4.21
C MET A 58 24.91 0.82 2.97
N PRO A 59 25.50 0.74 1.76
CA PRO A 59 24.75 0.97 0.52
C PRO A 59 23.48 0.14 0.50
N LYS A 60 22.35 0.76 0.16
CA LYS A 60 21.04 0.09 0.27
C LYS A 60 20.08 0.48 -0.84
N ALA A 61 19.21 -0.47 -1.18
CA ALA A 61 18.07 -0.26 -2.05
C ALA A 61 16.77 -0.46 -1.25
N ALA A 62 15.82 0.44 -1.42
CA ALA A 62 14.45 0.26 -0.95
C ALA A 62 13.63 -0.50 -1.99
N PHE A 63 12.72 -1.37 -1.54
CA PHE A 63 11.85 -2.16 -2.42
C PHE A 63 10.40 -2.11 -1.94
N PHE A 64 9.50 -1.59 -2.78
CA PHE A 64 8.07 -1.39 -2.46
C PHE A 64 7.17 -1.79 -3.64
N PRO A 65 6.94 -3.10 -3.85
CA PRO A 65 6.51 -3.64 -5.15
C PRO A 65 5.01 -3.66 -5.44
N GLY A 66 4.12 -3.48 -4.46
CA GLY A 66 2.70 -3.82 -4.60
C GLY A 66 1.77 -2.70 -5.09
N SER A 67 2.29 -1.55 -5.53
CA SER A 67 1.52 -0.31 -5.71
C SER A 67 0.74 0.16 -4.48
N THR A 68 1.18 -0.26 -3.28
CA THR A 68 0.67 0.26 -2.00
C THR A 68 0.83 1.77 -1.89
N ILE A 69 1.75 2.38 -2.66
CA ILE A 69 1.85 3.85 -2.77
C ILE A 69 0.54 4.49 -3.25
N GLY A 70 -0.25 3.78 -4.05
CA GLY A 70 -1.55 4.23 -4.53
C GLY A 70 -2.59 4.39 -3.41
N ASN A 71 -2.39 3.78 -2.24
CA ASN A 71 -3.32 3.91 -1.12
C ASN A 71 -3.21 5.26 -0.40
N PHE A 72 -2.17 6.03 -0.70
CA PHE A 72 -1.90 7.31 -0.08
C PHE A 72 -2.41 8.46 -0.94
N LEU A 73 -2.86 9.53 -0.30
CA LEU A 73 -3.10 10.78 -0.99
C LEU A 73 -1.77 11.29 -1.57
N PRO A 74 -1.80 12.12 -2.65
CA PRO A 74 -0.56 12.59 -3.28
C PRO A 74 0.46 13.22 -2.33
N ALA A 75 -0.01 13.96 -1.32
CA ALA A 75 0.86 14.57 -0.30
C ALA A 75 1.51 13.52 0.61
N GLU A 76 0.78 12.47 0.99
CA GLU A 76 1.27 11.38 1.83
C GLU A 76 2.25 10.48 1.06
N ALA A 77 1.95 10.18 -0.21
CA ALA A 77 2.87 9.49 -1.11
C ALA A 77 4.20 10.24 -1.26
N MET A 78 4.16 11.57 -1.38
CA MET A 78 5.35 12.42 -1.42
C MET A 78 6.15 12.35 -0.10
N VAL A 79 5.48 12.31 1.05
CA VAL A 79 6.15 12.15 2.35
C VAL A 79 6.86 10.79 2.44
N LEU A 80 6.21 9.71 1.99
CA LEU A 80 6.82 8.38 1.95
C LEU A 80 8.06 8.34 1.06
N LEU A 81 7.98 8.91 -0.15
CA LEU A 81 9.11 8.98 -1.07
C LEU A 81 10.28 9.78 -0.48
N ARG A 82 10.00 10.93 0.17
CA ARG A 82 11.04 11.73 0.84
C ARG A 82 11.67 11.03 2.02
N GLN A 83 10.87 10.34 2.83
CA GLN A 83 11.38 9.59 3.97
C GLN A 83 12.41 8.53 3.54
N VAL A 84 12.14 7.82 2.44
CA VAL A 84 13.12 6.86 1.89
C VAL A 84 14.33 7.59 1.32
N ARG A 85 14.15 8.77 0.71
CA ARG A 85 15.24 9.60 0.16
C ARG A 85 16.22 10.07 1.24
N ASP A 86 15.71 10.29 2.45
CA ASP A 86 16.46 10.73 3.61
C ASP A 86 17.25 9.60 4.30
N TRP A 87 17.06 8.34 3.87
CA TRP A 87 17.90 7.25 4.35
C TRP A 87 19.34 7.43 3.89
N GLN A 88 20.27 7.42 4.86
CA GLN A 88 21.69 7.48 4.58
C GLN A 88 22.11 6.34 3.64
N THR A 89 22.98 6.64 2.67
CA THR A 89 23.49 5.69 1.64
C THR A 89 22.41 4.90 0.89
N VAL A 90 21.20 5.45 0.74
CA VAL A 90 20.22 4.91 -0.20
C VAL A 90 20.69 5.21 -1.63
N GLU A 91 20.77 4.18 -2.46
CA GLU A 91 21.21 4.28 -3.86
C GLU A 91 20.05 4.08 -4.83
N HIS A 92 19.09 3.24 -4.45
CA HIS A 92 17.95 2.93 -5.28
C HIS A 92 16.65 2.86 -4.48
N PHE A 93 15.56 3.25 -5.13
CA PHE A 93 14.21 2.90 -4.70
C PHE A 93 13.49 2.21 -5.86
N ILE A 94 13.24 0.91 -5.70
CA ILE A 94 12.50 0.08 -6.65
C ILE A 94 11.05 0.02 -6.19
N ILE A 95 10.15 0.60 -6.96
CA ILE A 95 8.75 0.80 -6.57
C ILE A 95 7.78 0.32 -7.65
N GLY A 96 6.79 -0.46 -7.23
CA GLY A 96 5.70 -0.90 -8.09
C GLY A 96 4.58 0.13 -8.09
N ILE A 97 3.98 0.36 -9.25
CA ILE A 97 2.97 1.39 -9.49
C ILE A 97 1.93 0.85 -10.47
N ASP A 98 0.67 0.93 -10.05
CA ASP A 98 -0.47 0.58 -10.88
C ASP A 98 -0.82 1.76 -11.79
N LEU A 99 -0.95 1.47 -13.08
CA LEU A 99 -1.08 2.48 -14.12
C LEU A 99 -2.54 2.80 -14.43
N VAL A 100 -2.77 4.02 -14.94
CA VAL A 100 -4.06 4.37 -15.51
C VAL A 100 -4.33 3.48 -16.72
N LYS A 101 -5.52 2.87 -16.73
CA LYS A 101 -6.03 2.01 -17.82
C LYS A 101 -7.53 2.27 -17.99
N ASP A 102 -8.21 1.49 -18.82
CA ASP A 102 -9.64 1.69 -19.02
C ASP A 102 -10.45 1.45 -17.73
N THR A 103 -11.54 2.20 -17.60
CA THR A 103 -12.37 2.22 -16.38
C THR A 103 -12.98 0.87 -16.05
N GLU A 104 -13.34 0.07 -17.05
CA GLU A 104 -13.97 -1.24 -16.83
C GLU A 104 -12.97 -2.20 -16.20
N THR A 105 -11.74 -2.26 -16.72
CA THR A 105 -10.65 -3.03 -16.12
C THR A 105 -10.33 -2.56 -14.71
N LEU A 106 -10.30 -1.24 -14.48
CA LEU A 106 -10.04 -0.68 -13.15
C LEU A 106 -11.13 -1.05 -12.14
N ILE A 107 -12.40 -0.96 -12.50
CA ILE A 107 -13.51 -1.33 -11.61
C ILE A 107 -13.52 -2.84 -11.38
N ALA A 108 -13.37 -3.65 -12.43
CA ALA A 108 -13.41 -5.11 -12.33
C ALA A 108 -12.29 -5.68 -11.44
N ALA A 109 -11.14 -5.00 -11.34
CA ALA A 109 -10.07 -5.38 -10.43
C ALA A 109 -10.41 -5.19 -8.94
N TYR A 110 -11.39 -4.34 -8.63
CA TYR A 110 -11.83 -4.03 -7.27
C TYR A 110 -13.26 -4.50 -6.97
N ASP A 111 -14.01 -4.95 -7.99
CA ASP A 111 -15.33 -5.55 -7.87
C ASP A 111 -15.33 -6.94 -8.52
N ASP A 112 -14.54 -7.85 -7.93
CA ASP A 112 -14.39 -9.18 -8.49
C ASP A 112 -15.67 -10.01 -8.37
N ALA A 113 -15.97 -10.79 -9.41
CA ALA A 113 -17.18 -11.63 -9.48
C ALA A 113 -17.25 -12.73 -8.39
N GLN A 114 -16.14 -13.03 -7.71
CA GLN A 114 -16.10 -13.99 -6.60
C GLN A 114 -16.47 -13.33 -5.25
N GLY A 115 -16.63 -12.01 -5.21
CA GLY A 115 -16.99 -11.24 -4.02
C GLY A 115 -15.88 -11.18 -2.97
N ILE A 116 -14.63 -11.46 -3.35
CA ILE A 116 -13.48 -11.49 -2.42
C ILE A 116 -13.19 -10.07 -1.91
N THR A 117 -13.17 -9.10 -2.81
CA THR A 117 -12.91 -7.68 -2.50
C THR A 117 -14.04 -7.08 -1.68
N ALA A 118 -15.29 -7.43 -2.01
CA ALA A 118 -16.45 -7.05 -1.19
C ALA A 118 -16.35 -7.61 0.24
N ALA A 119 -15.94 -8.87 0.40
CA ALA A 119 -15.74 -9.49 1.71
C ALA A 119 -14.57 -8.84 2.48
N PHE A 120 -13.48 -8.50 1.78
CA PHE A 120 -12.35 -7.76 2.32
C PHE A 120 -12.78 -6.38 2.82
N ASN A 121 -13.51 -5.62 2.02
CA ASN A 121 -13.96 -4.28 2.39
C ASN A 121 -14.93 -4.32 3.60
N ARG A 122 -15.95 -5.19 3.57
CA ARG A 122 -16.88 -5.37 4.72
C ARG A 122 -16.19 -5.83 6.01
N ASN A 123 -14.99 -6.42 5.91
CA ASN A 123 -14.24 -6.85 7.09
C ASN A 123 -13.90 -5.69 8.04
N ILE A 124 -13.83 -4.44 7.55
CA ILE A 124 -13.61 -3.28 8.42
C ILE A 124 -14.76 -3.11 9.43
N LEU A 125 -16.01 -3.32 9.00
CA LEU A 125 -17.18 -3.25 9.90
C LEU A 125 -17.15 -4.36 10.94
N ARG A 126 -16.79 -5.58 10.53
CA ARG A 126 -16.61 -6.72 11.45
C ARG A 126 -15.56 -6.41 12.51
N ARG A 127 -14.48 -5.76 12.10
CA ARG A 127 -13.40 -5.32 12.99
C ARG A 127 -13.86 -4.24 13.95
N ILE A 128 -14.54 -3.21 13.46
CA ILE A 128 -15.12 -2.16 14.31
C ILE A 128 -16.09 -2.75 15.35
N ASN A 129 -16.94 -3.72 14.97
CA ASN A 129 -17.80 -4.44 15.92
C ASN A 129 -16.99 -5.10 17.04
N ARG A 130 -15.92 -5.81 16.69
CA ARG A 130 -15.08 -6.53 17.65
C ARG A 130 -14.25 -5.61 18.53
N GLU A 131 -13.63 -4.59 17.95
CA GLU A 131 -12.64 -3.75 18.63
C GLU A 131 -13.25 -2.57 19.38
N LEU A 132 -14.36 -2.01 18.88
CA LEU A 132 -15.00 -0.81 19.41
C LEU A 132 -16.41 -1.07 19.96
N ALA A 133 -16.75 -2.35 20.19
CA ALA A 133 -18.06 -2.78 20.68
C ALA A 133 -19.22 -2.20 19.85
N ALA A 134 -19.05 -2.17 18.53
CA ALA A 134 -20.09 -1.71 17.61
C ALA A 134 -21.07 -2.82 17.20
N ASP A 135 -22.19 -2.42 16.59
CA ASP A 135 -23.31 -3.30 16.23
C ASP A 135 -23.68 -3.26 14.74
N PHE A 136 -22.72 -3.01 13.83
CA PHE A 136 -22.96 -3.04 12.38
C PHE A 136 -23.58 -4.38 11.96
N ASP A 137 -24.75 -4.33 11.33
CA ASP A 137 -25.29 -5.43 10.52
C ASP A 137 -24.68 -5.37 9.12
N LEU A 138 -23.67 -6.23 8.88
CA LEU A 138 -22.93 -6.26 7.61
C LEU A 138 -23.82 -6.53 6.40
N SER A 139 -24.99 -7.17 6.58
CA SER A 139 -25.92 -7.40 5.47
C SER A 139 -26.63 -6.13 5.00
N GLY A 140 -26.60 -5.07 5.82
CA GLY A 140 -27.12 -3.76 5.49
C GLY A 140 -26.17 -2.87 4.69
N PHE A 141 -24.98 -3.34 4.30
CA PHE A 141 -23.98 -2.57 3.57
C PHE A 141 -23.48 -3.30 2.34
N ASP A 142 -23.56 -2.67 1.17
CA ASP A 142 -23.01 -3.20 -0.08
C ASP A 142 -21.67 -2.59 -0.41
N HIS A 143 -20.81 -3.40 -1.00
CA HIS A 143 -19.56 -2.94 -1.57
C HIS A 143 -19.83 -2.20 -2.87
N GLU A 144 -19.14 -1.08 -3.08
CA GLU A 144 -19.13 -0.37 -4.36
C GLU A 144 -17.71 0.10 -4.66
N ALA A 145 -17.20 -0.21 -5.85
CA ALA A 145 -15.95 0.34 -6.38
C ALA A 145 -16.27 1.46 -7.37
N ARG A 146 -15.67 2.63 -7.19
CA ARG A 146 -15.89 3.82 -8.02
C ARG A 146 -14.58 4.27 -8.66
N TRP A 147 -14.60 4.54 -9.96
CA TRP A 147 -13.50 5.27 -10.60
C TRP A 147 -13.72 6.78 -10.49
N ASN A 148 -12.83 7.45 -9.74
CA ASN A 148 -12.78 8.91 -9.66
C ASN A 148 -11.74 9.43 -10.65
N SER A 149 -12.19 9.80 -11.86
CA SER A 149 -11.32 10.28 -12.94
C SER A 149 -10.63 11.62 -12.62
N ALA A 150 -11.27 12.48 -11.83
CA ALA A 150 -10.71 13.77 -11.44
C ALA A 150 -9.48 13.63 -10.54
N GLN A 151 -9.45 12.56 -9.73
CA GLN A 151 -8.34 12.27 -8.82
C GLN A 151 -7.49 11.07 -9.24
N SER A 152 -7.81 10.46 -10.39
CA SER A 152 -7.14 9.30 -10.96
C SER A 152 -7.01 8.16 -9.95
N ARG A 153 -8.12 7.72 -9.36
CA ARG A 153 -8.13 6.66 -8.34
C ARG A 153 -9.39 5.81 -8.35
N ILE A 154 -9.24 4.56 -7.94
CA ILE A 154 -10.37 3.78 -7.46
C ILE A 154 -10.68 4.17 -6.01
N GLU A 155 -11.96 4.30 -5.69
CA GLU A 155 -12.48 4.47 -4.34
C GLU A 155 -13.30 3.24 -3.98
N MET A 156 -13.04 2.67 -2.81
CA MET A 156 -13.90 1.62 -2.26
C MET A 156 -14.88 2.22 -1.26
N HIS A 157 -16.14 1.84 -1.39
CA HIS A 157 -17.21 2.28 -0.52
C HIS A 157 -17.98 1.11 0.09
N LEU A 158 -18.60 1.38 1.24
CA LEU A 158 -19.65 0.58 1.84
C LEU A 158 -20.93 1.42 1.89
N VAL A 159 -21.94 1.00 1.13
CA VAL A 159 -23.19 1.75 0.91
C VAL A 159 -24.31 1.15 1.73
N SER A 160 -24.90 1.96 2.59
CA SER A 160 -26.05 1.58 3.40
C SER A 160 -27.26 1.28 2.52
N GLN A 161 -27.86 0.09 2.67
CA GLN A 161 -29.01 -0.34 1.87
C GLN A 161 -30.36 0.18 2.40
N ARG A 162 -30.36 0.73 3.62
CA ARG A 162 -31.55 1.19 4.32
C ARG A 162 -31.19 2.27 5.33
N ASP A 163 -32.18 2.98 5.82
CA ASP A 163 -32.01 3.79 7.02
C ASP A 163 -31.68 2.86 8.20
N GLN A 164 -30.55 3.09 8.85
CA GLN A 164 -30.11 2.30 9.99
C GLN A 164 -29.29 3.14 10.97
N THR A 165 -29.31 2.77 12.24
CA THR A 165 -28.49 3.40 13.28
C THR A 165 -27.53 2.36 13.81
N VAL A 166 -26.26 2.73 13.91
CA VAL A 166 -25.18 1.90 14.43
C VAL A 166 -24.64 2.56 15.68
N THR A 167 -24.50 1.78 16.74
CA THR A 167 -23.78 2.17 17.96
C THR A 167 -22.31 1.84 17.78
N ILE A 168 -21.41 2.79 18.03
CA ILE A 168 -19.96 2.60 17.98
C ILE A 168 -19.38 3.21 19.25
N ALA A 169 -18.70 2.41 20.07
CA ALA A 169 -18.12 2.86 21.34
C ALA A 169 -19.11 3.60 22.28
N GLY A 170 -20.40 3.29 22.17
CA GLY A 170 -21.48 3.91 22.96
C GLY A 170 -22.17 5.10 22.30
N ASP A 171 -21.63 5.63 21.21
CA ASP A 171 -22.23 6.74 20.45
C ASP A 171 -23.06 6.22 19.28
N GLN A 172 -24.16 6.89 18.95
CA GLN A 172 -25.07 6.50 17.87
C GLN A 172 -24.79 7.30 16.59
N TYR A 173 -24.69 6.58 15.47
CA TYR A 173 -24.50 7.13 14.14
C TYR A 173 -25.64 6.65 13.24
N ALA A 174 -26.37 7.60 12.65
CA ALA A 174 -27.42 7.31 11.70
C ALA A 174 -26.85 7.28 10.28
N PHE A 175 -27.27 6.29 9.50
CA PHE A 175 -27.01 6.15 8.08
C PHE A 175 -28.33 6.18 7.33
N GLN A 176 -28.42 6.99 6.27
CA GLN A 176 -29.53 6.96 5.33
C GLN A 176 -29.34 5.85 4.29
N ALA A 177 -30.43 5.37 3.69
CA ALA A 177 -30.35 4.53 2.50
C ALA A 177 -29.57 5.25 1.38
N GLY A 178 -28.57 4.58 0.81
CA GLY A 178 -27.65 5.12 -0.19
C GLY A 178 -26.47 5.90 0.38
N GLU A 179 -26.42 6.16 1.69
CA GLU A 179 -25.27 6.80 2.32
C GLU A 179 -24.05 5.88 2.27
N SER A 180 -22.89 6.43 1.89
CA SER A 180 -21.68 5.64 1.67
C SER A 180 -20.55 6.01 2.64
N ILE A 181 -19.92 4.99 3.20
CA ILE A 181 -18.65 5.11 3.92
C ILE A 181 -17.51 4.88 2.91
N HIS A 182 -16.63 5.87 2.72
CA HIS A 182 -15.40 5.69 1.94
C HIS A 182 -14.37 4.95 2.78
N THR A 183 -13.88 3.80 2.29
CA THR A 183 -12.98 2.92 3.04
C THR A 183 -11.55 2.90 2.53
N GLU A 184 -11.32 3.09 1.23
CA GLU A 184 -9.97 3.04 0.65
C GLU A 184 -9.85 3.89 -0.63
N ASN A 185 -8.65 4.40 -0.87
CA ASN A 185 -8.21 4.96 -2.14
C ASN A 185 -7.22 4.01 -2.80
N SER A 186 -7.24 3.95 -4.13
CA SER A 186 -6.14 3.37 -4.90
C SER A 186 -5.85 4.22 -6.13
N HIS A 187 -4.95 5.19 -5.95
CA HIS A 187 -4.45 6.06 -6.99
C HIS A 187 -3.70 5.28 -8.06
N LYS A 188 -3.98 5.65 -9.31
CA LYS A 188 -3.37 5.11 -10.53
C LYS A 188 -2.55 6.20 -11.16
N TYR A 189 -1.36 5.83 -11.64
CA TYR A 189 -0.38 6.79 -12.13
C TYR A 189 -0.22 6.70 -13.64
N THR A 190 0.14 7.83 -14.23
CA THR A 190 0.82 7.82 -15.53
C THR A 190 2.33 7.89 -15.27
N GLU A 191 3.15 7.43 -16.21
CA GLU A 191 4.61 7.57 -16.12
C GLU A 191 5.01 9.02 -15.81
N LYS A 192 4.52 9.98 -16.61
CA LYS A 192 4.77 11.41 -16.40
C LYS A 192 4.34 11.90 -15.01
N GLY A 193 3.16 11.47 -14.54
CA GLY A 193 2.64 11.88 -13.23
C GLY A 193 3.49 11.34 -12.09
N PHE A 194 3.89 10.07 -12.17
CA PHE A 194 4.75 9.45 -11.18
C PHE A 194 6.16 10.04 -11.19
N THR A 195 6.78 10.22 -12.35
CA THR A 195 8.10 10.85 -12.47
C THR A 195 8.11 12.26 -11.89
N SER A 196 7.04 13.04 -12.08
CA SER A 196 6.90 14.37 -11.47
C SER A 196 6.78 14.31 -9.94
N LEU A 197 6.06 13.33 -9.39
CA LEU A 197 5.96 13.10 -7.95
C LEU A 197 7.32 12.69 -7.35
N ALA A 198 8.02 11.77 -8.00
CA ALA A 198 9.35 11.30 -7.61
C ALA A 198 10.37 12.46 -7.59
N ALA A 199 10.39 13.30 -8.64
CA ALA A 199 11.26 14.48 -8.72
C ALA A 199 11.02 15.46 -7.56
N GLN A 200 9.77 15.72 -7.19
CA GLN A 200 9.41 16.57 -6.05
C GLN A 200 9.83 15.98 -4.68
N ALA A 201 10.10 14.67 -4.66
CA ALA A 201 10.61 13.96 -3.49
C ALA A 201 12.14 13.77 -3.52
N GLY A 202 12.85 14.37 -4.48
CA GLY A 202 14.31 14.31 -4.58
C GLY A 202 14.84 13.05 -5.27
N TRP A 203 14.02 12.42 -6.10
CA TRP A 203 14.37 11.23 -6.88
C TRP A 203 14.39 11.52 -8.38
N GLU A 204 15.31 10.90 -9.09
CA GLU A 204 15.29 10.74 -10.54
C GLU A 204 14.77 9.34 -10.88
N VAL A 205 13.90 9.21 -11.89
CA VAL A 205 13.45 7.90 -12.39
C VAL A 205 14.38 7.49 -13.53
N THR A 206 15.20 6.46 -13.33
CA THR A 206 16.17 5.99 -14.33
C THR A 206 15.56 4.96 -15.27
N ASP A 207 14.65 4.14 -14.76
CA ASP A 207 13.98 3.09 -15.52
C ASP A 207 12.51 3.02 -15.13
N PHE A 208 11.67 2.72 -16.12
CA PHE A 208 10.23 2.55 -15.97
C PHE A 208 9.78 1.35 -16.80
N ILE A 209 9.69 0.19 -16.16
CA ILE A 209 9.50 -1.09 -16.85
C ILE A 209 8.03 -1.50 -16.70
N THR A 210 7.31 -1.60 -17.81
CA THR A 210 5.91 -2.01 -17.84
C THR A 210 5.73 -3.50 -18.18
N ASP A 211 4.60 -4.06 -17.77
CA ASP A 211 4.13 -5.32 -18.34
C ASP A 211 3.61 -5.11 -19.79
N PRO A 212 3.42 -6.17 -20.60
CA PRO A 212 3.02 -6.05 -22.00
C PRO A 212 1.70 -5.31 -22.27
N HIS A 213 0.85 -5.08 -21.26
CA HIS A 213 -0.42 -4.37 -21.39
C HIS A 213 -0.37 -2.94 -20.81
N ASP A 214 0.80 -2.50 -20.31
CA ASP A 214 0.96 -1.20 -19.64
C ASP A 214 0.00 -1.01 -18.46
N PHE A 215 -0.25 -2.08 -17.72
CA PHE A 215 -1.14 -2.08 -16.57
C PHE A 215 -0.42 -1.79 -15.27
N PHE A 216 0.82 -2.23 -15.17
CA PHE A 216 1.66 -2.10 -14.00
C PHE A 216 3.08 -1.74 -14.43
N ALA A 217 3.74 -0.88 -13.65
CA ALA A 217 5.15 -0.57 -13.83
C ALA A 217 5.96 -0.88 -12.58
N VAL A 218 7.21 -1.25 -12.80
CA VAL A 218 8.28 -1.19 -11.80
C VAL A 218 9.19 -0.03 -12.19
N ALA A 219 9.20 1.02 -11.37
CA ALA A 219 10.08 2.16 -11.54
C ALA A 219 11.34 1.97 -10.67
N ILE A 220 12.49 2.31 -11.23
CA ILE A 220 13.78 2.37 -10.52
C ILE A 220 14.14 3.84 -10.36
N LEU A 221 14.30 4.27 -9.11
CA LEU A 221 14.61 5.64 -8.74
C LEU A 221 16.03 5.71 -8.19
N THR A 222 16.77 6.76 -8.53
CA THR A 222 18.06 7.11 -7.93
C THR A 222 17.97 8.47 -7.24
N PRO A 223 18.76 8.73 -6.19
CA PRO A 223 18.87 10.06 -5.60
C PRO A 223 19.12 11.12 -6.68
N ALA A 224 18.26 12.14 -6.77
CA ALA A 224 18.56 13.31 -7.58
C ALA A 224 19.69 14.13 -6.93
N ASP A 225 20.52 14.75 -7.78
CA ASP A 225 21.59 15.68 -7.41
C ASP A 225 21.08 16.99 -6.80
#